data_AF-A0A5C9ABT6-F1
#
_entry.id   AF-A0A5C9ABT6-F1
#
_cell.length_a   1.000
_cell.length_b   1.000
_cell.length_c   1.000
_cell.angle_alpha   90.00
_cell.angle_beta   90.00
_cell.angle_gamma   90.00
#
_symmetry.space_group_name_H-M   'P 1'
#
loop_
_entity.id
_entity.type
_entity.pdbx_description
1 polymer ?
#
loop_
_entity_poly.entity_id
_entity_poly.type
_entity_poly.pdbx_seq_one_letter_code
_entity_poly.pdbx_strand_id
1 'polypeptide(L)'
;MMFKQYLQVTKPGIIFGNLISVIGGFLLASKGSIDYPLFIYTLVGVSLVVASGCVFNNYIDRDIDRKMERTKNRVLVKGLISPAVSLVYATLLGIAGFMLLWFGANPLACWLGVMGFVVYVGVY
;
A
#
# COMPACT_ATOMS: atom_id res chain seq x y z
N MET A 1 -0.98 19.69 -9.35
CA MET A 1 0.30 19.92 -8.63
C MET A 1 0.36 19.12 -7.33
N MET A 2 -0.64 19.19 -6.43
CA MET A 2 -0.72 18.38 -5.20
C MET A 2 -1.12 16.91 -5.41
N PHE A 3 -2.16 16.61 -6.19
CA PHE A 3 -2.64 15.23 -6.37
C PHE A 3 -1.55 14.25 -6.86
N LYS A 4 -0.68 14.71 -7.76
CA LYS A 4 0.47 13.91 -8.24
C LYS A 4 1.44 13.54 -7.13
N GLN A 5 1.61 14.38 -6.11
CA GLN A 5 2.51 14.10 -4.98
C GLN A 5 1.94 12.99 -4.09
N TYR A 6 0.64 13.01 -3.81
CA TYR A 6 -0.05 11.96 -3.06
C TYR A 6 -0.03 10.62 -3.81
N LEU A 7 -0.18 10.62 -5.13
CA LEU A 7 -0.01 9.40 -5.93
C LEU A 7 1.44 8.93 -6.00
N GLN A 8 2.42 9.82 -6.03
CA GLN A 8 3.83 9.42 -6.10
C GLN A 8 4.31 8.78 -4.79
N VAL A 9 3.86 9.28 -3.63
CA VAL A 9 4.29 8.76 -2.33
C VAL A 9 3.77 7.34 -2.06
N THR A 10 2.68 6.90 -2.71
CA THR A 10 2.18 5.52 -2.63
C THR A 10 2.93 4.53 -3.53
N LYS A 11 3.87 5.00 -4.36
CA LYS A 11 4.69 4.19 -5.27
C LYS A 11 3.87 3.25 -6.18
N PRO A 12 3.16 3.77 -7.20
CA PRO A 12 2.25 2.98 -8.04
C PRO A 12 2.89 1.75 -8.69
N GLY A 13 4.16 1.82 -9.07
CA GLY A 13 4.88 0.65 -9.62
C GLY A 13 4.98 -0.52 -8.64
N ILE A 14 5.13 -0.26 -7.33
CA ILE A 14 5.13 -1.31 -6.30
C ILE A 14 3.73 -1.89 -6.13
N ILE A 15 2.69 -1.05 -6.17
CA ILE A 15 1.29 -1.49 -6.11
C ILE A 15 1.01 -2.43 -7.27
N PHE A 16 1.27 -2.01 -8.51
CA PHE A 16 1.06 -2.85 -9.70
C PHE A 16 1.87 -4.16 -9.64
N GLY A 17 3.13 -4.09 -9.21
CA GLY A 17 3.96 -5.29 -9.04
C GLY A 17 3.34 -6.32 -8.09
N ASN A 18 2.78 -5.88 -6.96
CA ASN A 18 2.10 -6.77 -6.01
C ASN A 18 0.77 -7.29 -6.57
N LEU A 19 0.02 -6.45 -7.32
CA LEU A 19 -1.26 -6.86 -7.89
C LEU A 19 -1.12 -7.99 -8.91
N ILE A 20 0.00 -8.10 -9.63
CA ILE A 20 0.24 -9.24 -10.55
C ILE A 20 0.17 -10.56 -9.78
N SER A 21 0.84 -10.64 -8.62
CA SER A 21 0.82 -11.83 -7.77
C SER A 21 -0.57 -12.12 -7.19
N VAL A 22 -1.29 -11.07 -6.76
CA VAL A 22 -2.66 -11.19 -6.24
C VAL A 22 -3.60 -11.72 -7.32
N ILE A 23 -3.55 -11.15 -8.52
CA ILE A 23 -4.38 -11.57 -9.67
C ILE A 23 -4.08 -13.03 -10.02
N GLY A 24 -2.80 -13.39 -10.14
CA GLY A 24 -2.40 -14.77 -10.44
C GLY A 24 -2.92 -15.77 -9.41
N GLY A 25 -2.74 -15.48 -8.12
CA GLY A 25 -3.23 -16.32 -7.04
C GLY A 25 -4.76 -16.44 -7.01
N PHE A 26 -5.46 -15.33 -7.25
CA PHE A 26 -6.91 -15.30 -7.29
C PHE A 26 -7.48 -16.15 -8.44
N LEU A 27 -6.95 -15.96 -9.66
CA LEU A 27 -7.41 -16.70 -10.84
C LEU A 27 -7.11 -18.20 -10.73
N LEU A 28 -5.99 -18.57 -10.10
CA LEU A 28 -5.69 -19.97 -9.81
C LEU A 28 -6.72 -20.57 -8.83
N ALA A 29 -7.06 -19.84 -7.76
CA ALA A 29 -8.02 -20.28 -6.75
C ALA A 29 -9.46 -20.34 -7.28
N SER A 30 -9.82 -19.47 -8.24
CA SER A 30 -11.18 -19.37 -8.78
C SER A 30 -11.57 -20.54 -9.69
N LYS A 31 -10.60 -21.32 -10.19
CA LYS A 31 -10.82 -22.47 -11.08
C LYS A 31 -11.72 -22.15 -12.29
N GLY A 32 -11.62 -20.91 -12.79
CA GLY A 32 -12.40 -20.43 -13.94
C GLY A 32 -13.75 -19.80 -13.61
N SER A 33 -14.20 -19.81 -12.34
CA SER A 33 -15.41 -19.11 -11.90
C SER A 33 -15.05 -17.92 -11.02
N ILE A 34 -15.08 -16.73 -11.59
CA ILE A 34 -14.66 -15.50 -10.90
C ILE A 34 -15.85 -14.87 -10.20
N ASP A 35 -15.76 -14.76 -8.87
CA ASP A 35 -16.57 -13.84 -8.08
C ASP A 35 -16.00 -12.42 -8.25
N TYR A 36 -16.63 -11.61 -9.10
CA TYR A 36 -16.17 -10.26 -9.43
C TYR A 36 -16.20 -9.29 -8.23
N PRO A 37 -17.26 -9.24 -7.41
CA PRO A 37 -17.23 -8.48 -6.16
C PRO A 37 -16.02 -8.82 -5.28
N LEU A 38 -15.82 -10.12 -4.99
CA LEU A 38 -14.69 -10.59 -4.18
C LEU A 38 -13.33 -10.21 -4.81
N PHE A 39 -13.22 -10.34 -6.13
CA PHE A 39 -12.03 -9.96 -6.88
C PHE A 39 -11.71 -8.46 -6.72
N ILE A 40 -12.71 -7.59 -6.92
CA ILE A 40 -12.54 -6.14 -6.80
C ILE A 40 -12.19 -5.75 -5.37
N TYR A 41 -12.88 -6.29 -4.36
CA TYR A 41 -12.56 -6.02 -2.95
C TYR A 41 -11.13 -6.44 -2.61
N THR A 42 -10.69 -7.59 -3.11
CA THR A 42 -9.32 -8.08 -2.90
C THR A 42 -8.29 -7.15 -3.55
N LEU A 43 -8.48 -6.77 -4.81
CA LEU A 43 -7.54 -5.90 -5.53
C LEU A 43 -7.45 -4.50 -4.90
N VAL A 44 -8.58 -3.88 -4.61
CA VAL A 44 -8.61 -2.54 -4.02
C VAL A 44 -8.08 -2.58 -2.59
N GLY A 45 -8.49 -3.58 -1.80
CA GLY A 45 -8.01 -3.76 -0.43
C GLY A 45 -6.49 -3.90 -0.36
N VAL A 46 -5.90 -4.82 -1.14
CA VAL A 46 -4.45 -5.00 -1.19
C VAL A 46 -3.74 -3.75 -1.71
N SER A 47 -4.28 -3.08 -2.74
CA SER A 47 -3.69 -1.84 -3.27
C SER A 47 -3.55 -0.77 -2.19
N LEU A 48 -4.58 -0.59 -1.36
CA LEU A 48 -4.60 0.39 -0.28
C LEU A 48 -3.63 0.02 0.85
N VAL A 49 -3.54 -1.26 1.22
CA VAL A 49 -2.58 -1.74 2.23
C VAL A 49 -1.13 -1.52 1.75
N VAL A 50 -0.83 -1.86 0.50
CA VAL A 50 0.52 -1.65 -0.09
C VAL A 50 0.83 -0.16 -0.20
N ALA A 51 -0.13 0.66 -0.63
CA ALA A 51 0.01 2.10 -0.69
C ALA A 51 0.32 2.70 0.70
N SER A 52 -0.44 2.29 1.73
CA SER A 52 -0.21 2.68 3.12
C SER A 52 1.21 2.34 3.56
N GLY A 53 1.64 1.09 3.36
CA GLY A 53 2.97 0.63 3.71
C GLY A 53 4.06 1.45 3.03
N CYS A 54 3.90 1.78 1.75
CA CYS A 54 4.84 2.62 1.00
C CYS A 54 4.97 4.03 1.59
N VAL A 55 3.85 4.64 2.01
CA VAL A 55 3.85 5.97 2.62
C VAL A 55 4.50 5.94 4.01
N PHE A 56 4.19 4.94 4.84
CA PHE A 56 4.85 4.76 6.13
C PHE A 56 6.36 4.54 5.99
N ASN A 57 6.78 3.64 5.09
CA ASN A 57 8.19 3.43 4.79
C ASN A 57 8.88 4.74 4.36
N ASN A 58 8.26 5.54 3.50
CA ASN A 58 8.80 6.84 3.09
C ASN A 58 8.84 7.88 4.20
N TYR A 59 7.92 7.81 5.17
CA TYR A 59 7.95 8.67 6.35
C TYR A 59 9.10 8.29 7.29
N ILE A 60 9.28 6.99 7.55
CA ILE A 60 10.33 6.44 8.44
C ILE A 60 11.72 6.73 7.85
N ASP A 61 11.91 6.45 6.55
CA ASP A 61 13.21 6.60 5.88
C ASP A 61 13.60 8.05 5.57
N ARG A 62 12.72 9.04 5.81
CA ARG A 62 12.88 10.41 5.30
C ARG A 62 14.25 11.04 5.59
N ASP A 63 14.81 10.78 6.77
CA ASP A 63 16.06 11.40 7.23
C ASP A 63 17.29 10.69 6.65
N ILE A 64 17.15 9.39 6.34
CA ILE A 64 18.15 8.59 5.63
C ILE A 64 18.11 8.95 4.14
N ASP A 65 16.92 9.01 3.55
CA ASP A 65 16.71 9.32 2.13
C ASP A 65 17.27 10.69 1.75
N ARG A 66 17.28 11.66 2.68
CA ARG A 66 17.93 12.98 2.50
C ARG A 66 19.41 12.88 2.15
N LYS A 67 20.10 11.84 2.63
CA LYS A 67 21.54 11.64 2.45
C LYS A 67 21.89 10.74 1.26
N MET A 68 20.89 10.21 0.56
CA MET A 68 21.08 9.23 -0.53
C MET A 68 20.83 9.86 -1.90
N GLU A 69 21.79 9.77 -2.82
CA GLU A 69 21.67 10.29 -4.19
C GLU A 69 20.41 9.79 -4.92
N ARG A 70 20.09 8.51 -4.74
CA ARG A 70 18.92 7.87 -5.36
C ARG A 70 17.59 8.40 -4.83
N THR A 71 17.50 8.77 -3.55
CA THR A 71 16.20 9.00 -2.86
C THR A 71 16.03 10.39 -2.28
N LYS A 72 17.06 11.26 -2.32
CA LYS A 72 16.98 12.68 -1.93
C LYS A 72 15.91 13.48 -2.66
N ASN A 73 15.41 12.96 -3.78
CA ASN A 73 14.38 13.59 -4.59
C ASN A 73 12.94 13.16 -4.27
N ARG A 74 12.72 12.29 -3.27
CA ARG A 74 11.39 11.82 -2.86
C ARG A 74 10.52 12.95 -2.33
N VAL A 75 9.20 12.78 -2.44
CA VAL A 75 8.17 13.79 -2.09
C VAL A 75 8.29 14.26 -0.63
N LEU A 76 8.41 13.33 0.32
CA LEU A 76 8.54 13.66 1.74
C LEU A 76 9.89 14.28 2.10
N VAL A 77 10.96 13.86 1.42
CA VAL A 77 12.30 14.45 1.61
C VAL A 77 12.30 15.92 1.23
N LYS A 78 11.68 16.24 0.09
CA LYS A 78 11.55 17.61 -0.43
C LYS A 78 10.54 18.48 0.34
N GLY A 79 9.85 17.92 1.34
CA GLY A 79 8.84 18.65 2.12
C GLY A 79 7.60 19.03 1.31
N LEU A 80 7.35 18.36 0.19
CA LEU A 80 6.20 18.63 -0.68
C LEU A 80 4.87 18.18 -0.06
N ILE A 81 4.93 17.26 0.90
CA ILE A 81 3.82 16.86 1.77
C ILE A 81 4.31 16.98 3.22
N SER A 82 3.48 17.56 4.08
CA SER A 82 3.78 17.64 5.51
C SER A 82 3.91 16.24 6.13
N PRO A 83 4.92 15.98 6.98
CA PRO A 83 5.09 14.67 7.61
C PRO A 83 3.86 14.22 8.43
N ALA A 84 3.20 15.15 9.14
CA ALA A 84 1.99 14.84 9.90
C ALA A 84 0.85 14.42 8.96
N VAL A 85 0.69 15.13 7.84
CA VAL A 85 -0.33 14.81 6.82
C VAL A 85 -0.06 13.47 6.17
N SER A 86 1.21 13.12 5.93
CA SER A 86 1.55 11.80 5.37
C SER A 86 1.22 10.65 6.31
N LEU A 87 1.37 10.83 7.62
CA LEU A 87 0.98 9.81 8.60
C LEU A 87 -0.54 9.60 8.62
N VAL A 88 -1.32 10.69 8.63
CA VAL A 88 -2.77 10.61 8.55
C VAL A 88 -3.19 9.93 7.25
N TYR A 89 -2.61 10.33 6.13
CA TYR A 89 -2.87 9.72 4.82
C TYR A 89 -2.56 8.22 4.80
N ALA A 90 -1.38 7.82 5.27
CA ALA A 90 -0.98 6.42 5.34
C ALA A 90 -1.94 5.60 6.23
N THR A 91 -2.33 6.16 7.38
CA THR A 91 -3.25 5.51 8.31
C THR A 91 -4.63 5.32 7.70
N LEU A 92 -5.18 6.34 7.03
CA LEU A 92 -6.47 6.26 6.36
C LEU A 92 -6.46 5.22 5.22
N LEU A 93 -5.40 5.18 4.41
CA LEU A 93 -5.22 4.14 3.39
C LEU A 93 -5.19 2.74 4.02
N GLY A 94 -4.44 2.56 5.10
CA GLY A 94 -4.31 1.27 5.78
C GLY A 94 -5.63 0.79 6.36
N ILE A 95 -6.33 1.66 7.10
CA ILE A 95 -7.66 1.35 7.67
C ILE A 95 -8.64 0.99 6.55
N ALA A 96 -8.72 1.79 5.49
CA ALA A 96 -9.60 1.51 4.37
C ALA A 96 -9.26 0.17 3.68
N GLY A 97 -7.98 -0.10 3.45
CA GLY A 97 -7.51 -1.35 2.86
C GLY A 97 -7.86 -2.57 3.71
N PHE A 98 -7.58 -2.52 5.01
CA PHE A 98 -7.91 -3.62 5.93
C PHE A 98 -9.41 -3.82 6.10
N MET A 99 -10.21 -2.74 6.16
CA MET A 99 -11.67 -2.86 6.19
C MET A 99 -12.21 -3.52 4.91
N LEU A 100 -11.72 -3.15 3.74
CA LEU A 100 -12.12 -3.80 2.49
C LEU A 100 -11.75 -5.28 2.45
N LEU A 101 -10.57 -5.66 2.95
CA LEU A 101 -10.19 -7.06 3.03
C LEU A 101 -11.03 -7.84 4.05
N TRP A 102 -11.30 -7.25 5.22
CA TRP A 102 -12.06 -7.89 6.28
C TRP A 102 -13.51 -8.16 5.87
N PHE A 103 -14.20 -7.14 5.35
CA PHE A 103 -15.62 -7.21 5.03
C PHE A 103 -15.90 -7.67 3.59
N GLY A 104 -15.03 -7.31 2.65
CA GLY A 104 -15.22 -7.60 1.22
C GLY A 104 -14.52 -8.87 0.73
N ALA A 105 -13.48 -9.34 1.43
CA ALA A 105 -12.80 -10.58 1.09
C ALA A 105 -13.01 -11.67 2.14
N ASN A 106 -12.21 -11.67 3.21
CA ASN A 106 -12.40 -12.50 4.39
C ASN A 106 -11.38 -12.11 5.49
N PRO A 107 -11.64 -12.48 6.76
CA PRO A 107 -10.73 -12.21 7.87
C PRO A 107 -9.31 -12.77 7.69
N LEU A 108 -9.16 -13.93 7.06
CA LEU A 108 -7.84 -14.54 6.84
C LEU A 108 -6.97 -13.67 5.92
N ALA A 109 -7.52 -13.19 4.79
CA ALA A 109 -6.84 -12.28 3.89
C ALA A 109 -6.44 -10.98 4.59
N CYS A 110 -7.31 -10.43 5.45
CA CYS A 110 -6.98 -9.26 6.26
C CYS A 110 -5.80 -9.52 7.19
N TRP A 111 -5.80 -10.62 7.94
CA TRP A 111 -4.70 -10.96 8.86
C TRP A 111 -3.37 -11.20 8.15
N LEU A 112 -3.38 -11.85 6.98
CA LEU A 112 -2.19 -11.99 6.15
C LEU A 112 -1.68 -10.63 5.66
N GLY A 113 -2.59 -9.74 5.28
CA GLY A 113 -2.27 -8.35 4.95
C GLY A 113 -1.62 -7.60 6.12
N VAL A 114 -2.17 -7.75 7.33
CA VAL A 114 -1.62 -7.14 8.56
C VAL A 114 -0.23 -7.67 8.83
N MET A 115 -0.02 -8.98 8.74
CA MET A 115 1.30 -9.60 8.91
C MET A 115 2.31 -9.05 7.90
N GLY A 116 1.96 -9.03 6.61
CA GLY A 116 2.83 -8.47 5.57
C GLY A 116 3.15 -7.00 5.78
N PHE A 117 2.15 -6.22 6.21
CA PHE A 117 2.33 -4.81 6.54
C PHE A 117 3.29 -4.59 7.72
N VAL A 118 3.11 -5.34 8.82
CA VAL A 118 3.99 -5.26 10.00
C VAL A 118 5.42 -5.66 9.66
N VAL A 119 5.60 -6.72 8.86
CA VAL A 119 6.93 -7.12 8.40
C VAL A 119 7.58 -6.02 7.56
N TYR A 120 6.85 -5.46 6.59
CA TYR A 120 7.39 -4.45 5.68
C TYR A 120 7.66 -3.09 6.32
N VAL A 121 6.82 -2.65 7.26
CA VAL A 121 6.90 -1.30 7.86
C VAL A 121 7.63 -1.31 9.20
N GLY A 122 7.48 -2.37 9.99
CA GLY A 122 7.99 -2.45 11.35
C GLY A 122 9.30 -3.22 11.51
N VAL A 123 9.49 -4.30 10.74
CA VAL A 123 10.66 -5.18 10.88
C VAL A 123 11.76 -4.83 9.87
N TYR A 124 11.37 -4.53 8.63
CA TYR A 124 12.27 -4.14 7.54
C TYR A 124 12.55 -2.63 7.55
#